data_AF-A0A3Q2XRI2-F1
#
_entry.id   AF-A0A3Q2XRI2-F1
#
_cell.length_a   1.000
_cell.length_b   1.000
_cell.length_c   1.000
_cell.angle_alpha   90.00
_cell.angle_beta   90.00
_cell.angle_gamma   90.00
#
_symmetry.space_group_name_H-M   'P 1'
#
loop_
_entity.id
_entity.type
_entity.pdbx_description
1 polymer ?
#
loop_
_entity_poly.entity_id
_entity_poly.type
_entity_poly.pdbx_seq_one_letter_code
_entity_poly.pdbx_strand_id
1 'polypeptide(L)'
;MATIGVTRGLGDHDLKVYSSNIYIKPFLSCVPEVQVYNFDDNKHGPDDVLVMGSDGLWDVTTDKEVADAVSAYLATVWQVSLTGFKIGSDRDLPHESLDLFLTNHAAKGYYDHH
;
A
#
# COMPACT_ATOMS: atom_id res chain seq x y z
N MET A 1 25.04 -5.85 19.95
CA MET A 1 25.90 -4.82 19.33
C MET A 1 24.99 -3.98 18.45
N ALA A 2 24.75 -2.72 18.82
CA ALA A 2 23.90 -1.84 18.01
C ALA A 2 24.81 -1.18 16.96
N THR A 3 24.84 -1.76 15.76
CA THR A 3 25.40 -1.11 14.58
C THR A 3 24.27 -0.30 13.97
N ILE A 4 24.47 1.00 13.76
CA ILE A 4 23.46 1.81 13.07
C ILE A 4 23.32 1.29 11.64
N GLY A 5 22.12 0.89 11.25
CA GLY A 5 21.81 0.35 9.92
C GLY A 5 21.48 1.43 8.88
N VAL A 6 21.56 2.71 9.27
CA VAL A 6 21.14 3.85 8.44
C VAL A 6 22.24 4.89 8.32
N THR A 7 22.29 5.57 7.18
CA THR A 7 23.21 6.69 6.90
C THR A 7 22.55 8.05 7.05
N ARG A 8 21.24 8.07 7.30
CA ARG A 8 20.44 9.27 7.54
C ARG A 8 19.51 9.05 8.72
N GLY A 9 19.28 10.11 9.50
CA GLY A 9 18.46 10.04 10.70
C GLY A 9 18.39 11.37 11.44
N LEU A 10 17.25 11.61 12.07
CA LEU A 10 17.07 12.70 13.03
C LEU A 10 17.54 12.24 14.41
N GLY A 11 18.08 13.15 15.22
CA GLY A 11 18.61 12.80 16.54
C GLY A 11 20.01 12.18 16.50
N ASP A 12 20.25 11.21 17.40
CA ASP A 12 21.53 10.48 17.58
C ASP A 12 22.75 11.36 17.89
N HIS A 13 22.54 12.51 18.54
CA HIS A 13 23.60 13.46 18.86
C HIS A 13 24.65 12.92 19.83
N ASP A 14 24.23 12.08 20.78
CA ASP A 14 25.12 11.51 21.80
C ASP A 14 25.66 10.12 21.44
N LEU A 15 25.25 9.59 20.28
CA LEU A 15 25.64 8.25 19.86
C LEU A 15 27.11 8.24 19.38
N LYS A 16 27.88 7.27 19.87
CA LYS A 16 29.31 7.12 19.62
C LYS A 16 29.65 5.78 18.98
N VAL A 17 30.72 5.77 18.18
CA VAL A 17 31.30 4.52 17.67
C VAL A 17 31.81 3.69 18.85
N TYR A 18 31.52 2.38 18.83
CA TYR A 18 31.89 1.45 19.88
C TYR A 18 33.37 1.56 20.27
N SER A 19 33.64 1.58 21.57
CA SER A 19 34.99 1.66 22.13
C SER A 19 35.79 2.89 21.66
N SER A 20 35.12 4.00 21.34
CA SER A 20 35.77 5.26 20.98
C SER A 20 35.01 6.47 21.55
N ASN A 21 35.65 7.65 21.48
CA ASN A 21 35.02 8.93 21.77
C ASN A 21 34.51 9.65 20.50
N ILE A 22 34.41 8.93 19.38
CA ILE A 22 33.98 9.50 18.10
C ILE A 22 32.46 9.49 18.04
N TYR A 23 31.85 10.67 17.92
CA TYR A 23 30.43 10.82 17.69
C TYR A 23 30.07 10.41 16.26
N ILE A 24 28.94 9.71 16.09
CA ILE A 24 28.50 9.27 14.76
C ILE A 24 27.82 10.39 13.97
N LYS A 25 27.32 11.43 14.65
CA LYS A 25 26.46 12.46 14.05
C LYS A 25 27.05 13.15 12.80
N PRO A 26 28.37 13.44 12.72
CA PRO A 26 28.98 13.97 11.50
C PRO A 26 28.82 13.08 10.27
N PHE A 27 28.56 11.77 10.45
CA PHE A 27 28.37 10.79 9.38
C PHE A 27 26.89 10.41 9.18
N LEU A 28 25.97 10.95 9.99
CA LEU A 28 24.54 10.66 9.97
C LEU A 28 23.74 11.93 9.62
N SER A 29 23.45 12.08 8.33
CA SER A 29 22.77 13.27 7.82
C SER A 29 21.29 13.31 8.23
N CYS A 30 20.81 14.47 8.67
CA CYS A 30 19.38 14.72 8.86
C CYS A 30 18.69 15.28 7.61
N VAL A 31 19.43 15.45 6.51
CA VAL A 31 18.90 16.06 5.29
C VAL A 31 18.05 15.02 4.54
N PRO A 32 16.76 15.31 4.29
CA PRO A 32 15.90 14.41 3.52
C PRO A 32 16.28 14.42 2.02
N GLU A 33 15.93 13.36 1.33
CA GLU A 33 15.79 13.38 -0.12
C GLU A 33 14.37 13.85 -0.45
N VAL A 34 14.24 14.76 -1.42
CA VAL A 34 12.95 15.32 -1.81
C VAL A 34 12.72 15.01 -3.28
N GLN A 35 11.65 14.28 -3.56
CA GLN A 35 11.16 14.01 -4.91
C GLN A 35 9.82 14.73 -5.09
N VAL A 36 9.69 15.50 -6.17
CA VAL A 36 8.45 16.19 -6.52
C VAL A 36 7.69 15.32 -7.49
N TYR A 37 6.49 14.90 -7.07
CA TYR A 37 5.58 14.14 -7.90
C TYR A 37 4.47 15.05 -8.42
N ASN A 38 4.36 15.19 -9.74
CA ASN A 38 3.30 15.95 -10.37
C ASN A 38 2.08 15.06 -10.62
N PHE A 39 0.95 15.43 -10.02
CA PHE A 39 -0.31 14.71 -10.20
C PHE A 39 -0.88 14.83 -11.62
N ASP A 40 -0.50 15.86 -12.37
CA ASP A 40 -0.97 16.03 -13.75
C ASP A 40 -0.29 15.09 -14.74
N ASP A 41 0.88 14.52 -14.37
CA ASP A 41 1.67 13.66 -15.25
C ASP A 41 1.09 12.23 -15.33
N ASN A 42 0.18 11.86 -14.44
CA ASN A 42 -0.42 10.54 -14.36
C ASN A 42 -1.93 10.60 -14.16
N LYS A 43 -2.67 9.62 -14.70
CA LYS A 43 -4.12 9.54 -14.51
C LYS A 43 -4.41 8.94 -13.14
N HIS A 44 -4.82 9.77 -12.19
CA HIS A 44 -5.24 9.32 -10.88
C HIS A 44 -6.75 9.17 -10.73
N GLY A 45 -7.15 8.07 -10.11
CA GLY A 45 -8.52 7.81 -9.68
C GLY A 45 -8.71 8.07 -8.18
N PRO A 46 -9.97 8.17 -7.71
CA PRO A 46 -10.28 8.31 -6.28
C PRO A 46 -9.86 7.09 -5.43
N ASP A 47 -9.60 5.96 -6.08
CA ASP A 47 -9.23 4.69 -5.44
C ASP A 47 -7.72 4.41 -5.44
N ASP A 48 -6.92 5.33 -6.00
CA ASP A 48 -5.46 5.21 -5.97
C ASP A 48 -4.92 5.49 -4.57
N VAL A 49 -3.90 4.72 -4.18
CA VAL A 49 -3.32 4.79 -2.84
C VAL A 49 -1.81 4.90 -2.88
N LEU A 50 -1.25 5.69 -1.97
CA LEU A 50 0.18 5.73 -1.69
C LEU A 50 0.49 4.83 -0.51
N VAL A 51 1.33 3.81 -0.71
CA VAL A 51 1.79 2.93 0.37
C VAL A 51 3.10 3.46 0.95
N MET A 52 3.13 3.65 2.26
CA MET A 52 4.33 4.01 3.01
C MET A 52 4.51 3.02 4.16
N GLY A 53 5.73 2.53 4.36
CA GLY A 53 6.08 1.58 5.41
C GLY A 53 7.53 1.74 5.85
N SER A 54 7.86 1.25 7.05
CA SER A 54 9.25 1.12 7.50
C SER A 54 9.92 -0.13 6.92
N ASP A 55 11.23 -0.26 7.12
CA ASP A 55 12.04 -1.43 6.76
C ASP A 55 11.40 -2.77 7.14
N GLY A 56 10.80 -2.89 8.33
CA GLY A 56 10.15 -4.14 8.73
C GLY A 56 9.06 -4.68 7.78
N LEU A 57 8.43 -3.84 6.96
CA LEU A 57 7.54 -4.28 5.87
C LEU A 57 8.36 -4.71 4.64
N TRP A 58 9.27 -3.84 4.22
CA TRP A 58 10.03 -3.96 2.96
C TRP A 58 11.17 -4.99 3.03
N ASP A 59 11.58 -5.41 4.23
CA ASP A 59 12.57 -6.45 4.45
C ASP A 59 12.06 -7.86 4.06
N VAL A 60 10.73 -8.04 4.03
CA VAL A 60 10.08 -9.34 3.81
C VAL A 60 9.08 -9.36 2.66
N THR A 61 8.89 -8.22 1.98
CA THR A 61 7.98 -8.08 0.84
C THR A 61 8.58 -7.20 -0.24
N THR A 62 8.07 -7.37 -1.46
CA THR A 62 8.38 -6.51 -2.61
C THR A 62 7.28 -5.48 -2.85
N ASP A 63 7.61 -4.38 -3.52
CA ASP A 63 6.65 -3.36 -3.94
C ASP A 63 5.45 -3.97 -4.67
N LYS A 64 5.71 -4.98 -5.52
CA LYS A 64 4.67 -5.69 -6.26
C LYS A 64 3.74 -6.49 -5.35
N GLU A 65 4.29 -7.26 -4.41
CA GLU A 65 3.47 -8.05 -3.48
C GLU A 65 2.57 -7.17 -2.63
N VAL A 66 3.09 -6.02 -2.18
CA VAL A 66 2.32 -5.04 -1.42
C VAL A 66 1.24 -4.40 -2.29
N ALA A 67 1.58 -3.99 -3.52
CA ALA A 67 0.61 -3.42 -4.46
C ALA A 67 -0.52 -4.41 -4.81
N ASP A 68 -0.18 -5.68 -5.08
CA ASP A 68 -1.14 -6.74 -5.40
C ASP A 68 -2.06 -7.01 -4.19
N ALA A 69 -1.50 -7.08 -2.97
CA ALA A 69 -2.26 -7.31 -1.75
C ALA A 69 -3.23 -6.16 -1.43
N VAL A 70 -2.77 -4.91 -1.54
CA VAL A 70 -3.60 -3.72 -1.33
C VAL A 70 -4.70 -3.63 -2.39
N SER A 71 -4.38 -3.89 -3.66
CA SER A 71 -5.36 -3.90 -4.75
C SER A 71 -6.44 -4.97 -4.53
N ALA A 72 -6.05 -6.17 -4.12
CA ALA A 72 -6.99 -7.26 -3.81
C ALA A 72 -7.89 -6.91 -2.62
N TYR A 73 -7.33 -6.29 -1.57
CA TYR A 73 -8.11 -5.84 -0.42
C TYR A 73 -9.12 -4.76 -0.82
N LEU A 74 -8.70 -3.73 -1.55
CA LEU A 74 -9.61 -2.66 -1.96
C LEU A 74 -10.71 -3.19 -2.89
N ALA A 75 -10.37 -4.06 -3.86
CA ALA A 75 -11.36 -4.69 -4.73
C ALA A 75 -12.45 -5.47 -3.96
N THR A 76 -12.07 -6.15 -2.87
CA THR A 76 -13.04 -6.92 -2.06
C THR A 76 -13.91 -6.04 -1.17
N VAL A 77 -13.40 -4.91 -0.65
CA VAL A 77 -14.17 -3.97 0.18
C VAL A 77 -15.37 -3.39 -0.59
N TRP A 78 -15.19 -3.07 -1.86
CA TRP A 78 -16.29 -2.55 -2.71
C TRP A 78 -17.31 -3.62 -3.12
N GLN A 79 -16.91 -4.90 -3.12
CA GLN A 79 -17.80 -6.02 -3.44
C GLN A 79 -18.76 -6.35 -2.28
N VAL A 80 -18.34 -6.11 -1.04
CA VAL A 80 -19.20 -6.26 0.15
C VAL A 80 -20.25 -5.16 0.23
N SER A 81 -19.94 -3.93 -0.21
CA SER A 81 -20.93 -2.83 -0.25
C SER A 81 -22.09 -3.09 -1.21
N LEU A 82 -21.88 -3.88 -2.27
CA LEU A 82 -22.92 -4.24 -3.26
C LEU A 82 -23.68 -5.53 -2.92
N THR A 83 -23.23 -6.30 -1.92
CA THR A 83 -23.88 -7.55 -1.49
C THR A 83 -24.69 -7.40 -0.19
N GLY A 84 -24.73 -6.20 0.40
CA GLY A 84 -25.25 -5.95 1.73
C GLY A 84 -26.59 -5.21 1.83
N PHE A 85 -27.66 -5.61 1.12
CA PHE A 85 -29.03 -5.36 1.59
C PHE A 85 -30.07 -6.23 0.88
N LYS A 86 -30.53 -7.29 1.54
CA LYS A 86 -31.82 -7.94 1.22
C LYS A 86 -32.64 -7.94 2.51
N ILE A 87 -33.50 -6.94 2.70
CA ILE A 87 -34.55 -7.03 3.73
C ILE A 87 -35.48 -8.14 3.26
N GLY A 88 -35.39 -9.30 3.89
CA GLY A 88 -36.43 -10.31 3.81
C GLY A 88 -37.64 -9.82 4.60
N SER A 89 -38.75 -9.57 3.92
CA SER A 89 -40.08 -9.64 4.52
C SER A 89 -41.04 -10.28 3.52
N ASP A 90 -41.02 -11.60 3.55
CA ASP A 90 -42.17 -12.51 3.53
C ASP A 90 -43.24 -12.40 2.42
N ARG A 91 -43.38 -13.56 1.73
CA ARG A 91 -44.51 -14.14 0.99
C ARG A 91 -44.72 -13.79 -0.49
N ASP A 92 -44.69 -14.88 -1.26
CA ASP A 92 -45.24 -15.11 -2.60
C ASP A 92 -44.48 -14.53 -3.81
N LEU A 93 -43.44 -15.25 -4.29
CA LEU A 93 -43.08 -15.25 -5.71
C LEU A 93 -42.69 -16.67 -6.19
N PRO A 94 -43.15 -17.09 -7.39
CA PRO A 94 -43.07 -18.46 -7.85
C PRO A 94 -41.68 -18.86 -8.35
N HIS A 95 -41.49 -20.17 -8.43
CA HIS A 95 -40.36 -20.91 -8.99
C HIS A 95 -39.89 -20.37 -10.35
N GLU A 96 -38.91 -19.47 -10.35
CA GLU A 96 -37.89 -19.37 -11.39
C GLU A 96 -36.60 -18.88 -10.74
N SER A 97 -35.86 -19.84 -10.20
CA SER A 97 -34.40 -19.80 -10.13
C SER A 97 -33.80 -19.36 -11.47
N LEU A 98 -32.60 -18.74 -11.42
CA LEU A 98 -31.71 -18.23 -12.51
C LEU A 98 -31.68 -16.68 -12.48
N ASP A 99 -30.56 -15.96 -12.39
CA ASP A 99 -29.14 -16.30 -12.40
C ASP A 99 -28.36 -15.21 -11.65
N LEU A 100 -27.35 -15.63 -10.90
CA LEU A 100 -26.34 -14.80 -10.30
C LEU A 100 -25.46 -14.23 -11.43
N PHE A 101 -25.80 -13.03 -11.95
CA PHE A 101 -24.90 -12.30 -12.85
C PHE A 101 -23.72 -11.72 -12.05
N LEU A 102 -22.72 -12.56 -11.79
CA LEU A 102 -21.35 -12.12 -11.51
C LEU A 102 -20.67 -11.86 -12.85
N THR A 103 -20.89 -10.70 -13.45
CA THR A 103 -19.98 -10.23 -14.50
C THR A 103 -18.84 -9.49 -13.82
N ASN A 104 -17.80 -10.25 -13.50
CA ASN A 104 -16.50 -9.72 -13.15
C ASN A 104 -15.85 -9.15 -14.43
N HIS A 105 -16.26 -7.95 -14.84
CA HIS A 105 -15.64 -7.22 -15.96
C HIS A 105 -14.89 -5.98 -15.45
N ALA A 106 -13.85 -6.20 -14.65
CA ALA A 106 -12.82 -5.19 -14.40
C ALA A 106 -11.39 -5.79 -14.40
N ALA A 107 -11.21 -6.98 -14.98
CA ALA A 107 -9.90 -7.50 -15.35
C ALA A 107 -9.71 -7.38 -16.87
N LYS A 108 -9.56 -6.15 -17.39
CA LYS A 108 -9.05 -5.96 -18.75
C LYS A 108 -8.42 -4.57 -18.93
N GLY A 109 -7.08 -4.59 -18.99
CA GLY A 109 -6.31 -3.64 -19.78
C GLY A 109 -5.64 -2.52 -19.00
N TYR A 110 -4.43 -2.78 -18.49
CA TYR A 110 -3.30 -1.85 -18.63
C TYR A 110 -1.98 -2.61 -18.36
N TYR A 111 -1.70 -3.60 -19.22
CA TYR A 111 -0.34 -3.90 -19.63
C TYR A 111 -0.34 -3.64 -21.12
N ASP A 112 0.09 -2.44 -21.51
CA ASP A 112 0.51 -2.21 -22.89
C ASP A 112 2.00 -1.88 -22.87
N HIS A 113 2.72 -2.65 -23.67
CA HIS A 113 4.11 -2.47 -23.99
C HIS A 113 4.29 -1.10 -24.65
N HIS A 114 5.28 -0.33 -24.21
CA HIS A 114 6.28 0.32 -25.07
C HIS A 114 7.42 0.88 -24.21
#